data_AF-A0A1T3NK89-F1
#
_entry.id   AF-A0A1T3NK89-F1
#
_cell.length_a   1.000
_cell.length_b   1.000
_cell.length_c   1.000
_cell.angle_alpha   90.00
_cell.angle_beta   90.00
_cell.angle_gamma   90.00
#
_symmetry.space_group_name_H-M   'P 1'
#
loop_
_entity.id
_entity.type
_entity.pdbx_description
1 polymer ?
#
loop_
_entity_poly.entity_id
_entity_poly.type
_entity_poly.pdbx_seq_one_letter_code
_entity_poly.pdbx_strand_id
1 'polypeptide(L)'
;MRPIFRLPPGSPLAAAVSEDWGLIPLRVPAGWNVIYNGVSARRLSDGRIEANDSEDLYWARTAPPPWRTAGEVAAMNGLETREINMDAGWYGGQGFRVVVLDPGWEQIRASHTTPDLHEFIATLEAWMSLITERGKLPES
;
A
#
# COMPACT_ATOMS: atom_id res chain seq x y z
N MET A 1 -5.57 -8.28 -18.43
CA MET A 1 -5.57 -7.13 -19.37
C MET A 1 -5.24 -5.94 -18.52
N ARG A 2 -4.16 -5.22 -18.85
CA ARG A 2 -3.68 -4.14 -18.00
C ARG A 2 -4.72 -3.02 -17.88
N PRO A 3 -5.04 -2.56 -16.66
CA PRO A 3 -6.03 -1.52 -16.46
C PRO A 3 -5.47 -0.15 -16.86
N ILE A 4 -6.35 0.68 -17.41
CA ILE A 4 -6.02 2.00 -17.95
C ILE A 4 -6.88 3.05 -17.26
N PHE A 5 -6.23 4.08 -16.72
CA PHE A 5 -6.83 5.09 -15.86
C PHE A 5 -6.64 6.49 -16.43
N ARG A 6 -7.52 7.40 -16.03
CA ARG A 6 -7.32 8.85 -16.15
C ARG A 6 -7.06 9.40 -14.76
N LEU A 7 -5.86 9.91 -14.53
CA LEU A 7 -5.56 10.55 -13.25
C LEU A 7 -6.15 11.97 -13.20
N PRO A 8 -6.55 12.45 -12.01
CA PRO A 8 -7.00 13.82 -11.83
C PRO A 8 -5.92 14.84 -12.29
N PRO A 9 -6.32 15.96 -12.93
CA PRO A 9 -5.39 17.04 -13.23
C PRO A 9 -4.68 17.53 -11.96
N GLY A 10 -3.35 17.58 -11.99
CA GLY A 10 -2.54 18.00 -10.83
C GLY A 10 -2.27 16.90 -9.80
N SER A 11 -2.69 15.65 -10.03
CA SER A 11 -2.31 14.53 -9.18
C SER A 11 -0.78 14.37 -9.15
N PRO A 12 -0.13 14.33 -7.97
CA PRO A 12 1.31 14.07 -7.86
C PRO A 12 1.72 12.76 -8.55
N LEU A 13 0.81 11.77 -8.55
CA LEU A 13 1.02 10.50 -9.22
C LEU A 13 1.17 10.67 -10.74
N ALA A 14 0.41 11.57 -11.35
CA ALA A 14 0.51 11.84 -12.78
C ALA A 14 1.88 12.43 -13.15
N ALA A 15 2.50 13.21 -12.27
CA ALA A 15 3.85 13.75 -12.50
C ALA A 15 4.95 12.69 -12.35
N ALA A 16 4.72 11.68 -11.50
CA ALA A 16 5.71 10.64 -11.19
C ALA A 16 5.82 9.52 -12.25
N VAL A 17 4.79 9.36 -13.10
CA VAL A 17 4.74 8.27 -14.09
C VAL A 17 5.33 8.74 -15.44
N SER A 18 6.37 8.05 -15.91
CA SER A 18 7.00 8.27 -17.22
C SER A 18 6.31 7.48 -18.34
N GLU A 19 6.75 7.64 -19.59
CA GLU A 19 6.25 6.86 -20.74
C GLU A 19 6.74 5.40 -20.74
N ASP A 20 7.83 5.13 -20.02
CA ASP A 20 8.36 3.79 -19.78
C ASP A 20 7.73 3.15 -18.54
N TRP A 21 7.75 1.82 -18.48
CA TRP A 21 7.35 1.11 -17.27
C TRP A 21 8.32 1.41 -16.13
N GLY A 22 7.78 1.93 -15.03
CA GLY A 22 8.54 2.22 -13.82
C GLY A 22 7.73 1.94 -12.57
N LEU A 23 8.44 1.71 -11.45
CA LEU A 23 7.82 1.62 -10.14
C LEU A 23 7.21 2.97 -9.76
N ILE A 24 5.99 2.92 -9.22
CA ILE A 24 5.36 4.09 -8.62
C ILE A 24 6.08 4.38 -7.30
N PRO A 25 6.62 5.60 -7.09
CA PRO A 25 7.24 5.95 -5.81
C PRO A 25 6.16 6.06 -4.73
N LEU A 26 6.25 5.20 -3.72
CA LEU A 26 5.36 5.18 -2.56
C LEU A 26 6.00 5.90 -1.37
N ARG A 27 5.20 6.68 -0.64
CA ARG A 27 5.58 7.29 0.64
C ARG A 27 5.40 6.27 1.75
N VAL A 28 6.49 5.56 2.05
CA VAL A 28 6.52 4.56 3.12
C VAL A 28 7.00 5.20 4.43
N PRO A 29 6.15 5.33 5.46
CA PRO A 29 6.56 5.87 6.74
C PRO A 29 7.50 4.92 7.49
N ALA A 30 8.28 5.47 8.41
CA ALA A 30 9.17 4.68 9.26
C ALA A 30 8.38 3.60 10.05
N GLY A 31 9.02 2.46 10.29
CA GLY A 31 8.41 1.31 10.96
C GLY A 31 7.89 0.23 10.02
N TRP A 32 7.81 0.50 8.72
CA TRP A 32 7.47 -0.50 7.71
C TRP A 32 8.71 -1.12 7.07
N ASN A 33 8.69 -2.44 6.96
CA ASN A 33 9.61 -3.20 6.13
C ASN A 33 8.87 -3.63 4.86
N VAL A 34 9.20 -3.01 3.73
CA VAL A 34 8.65 -3.39 2.41
C VAL A 34 9.32 -4.67 1.95
N ILE A 35 8.54 -5.73 1.83
CA ILE A 35 9.04 -7.05 1.42
C ILE A 35 8.95 -7.18 -0.10
N TYR A 36 7.89 -6.65 -0.69
CA TYR A 36 7.68 -6.63 -2.12
C TYR A 36 6.98 -5.34 -2.56
N ASN A 37 7.50 -4.70 -3.60
CA ASN A 37 6.83 -3.59 -4.30
C ASN A 37 6.93 -3.81 -5.81
N GLY A 38 5.82 -4.28 -6.39
CA GLY A 38 5.63 -4.44 -7.82
C GLY A 38 4.69 -3.41 -8.43
N VAL A 39 4.27 -2.39 -7.68
CA VAL A 39 3.34 -1.37 -8.20
C VAL A 39 4.05 -0.57 -9.27
N SER A 40 3.70 -0.81 -10.53
CA SER A 40 4.32 -0.18 -11.68
C SER A 40 3.28 0.38 -12.63
N ALA A 41 3.65 1.48 -13.29
CA ALA A 41 2.81 2.11 -14.28
C ALA A 41 3.64 2.76 -15.37
N ARG A 42 2.98 3.08 -16.47
CA ARG A 42 3.49 3.97 -17.52
C ARG A 42 2.40 4.90 -18.04
N ARG A 43 2.83 5.98 -18.66
CA ARG A 43 1.99 6.95 -19.36
C ARG A 43 1.88 6.55 -20.82
N LEU A 44 0.64 6.48 -21.31
CA LEU A 44 0.33 6.28 -22.71
C LEU A 44 0.44 7.60 -23.47
N SER A 45 0.59 7.52 -24.80
CA SER A 45 0.69 8.69 -25.67
C SER A 45 -0.54 9.61 -25.64
N ASP A 46 -1.70 9.09 -25.23
CA ASP A 46 -2.93 9.88 -25.05
C ASP A 46 -3.09 10.45 -23.63
N GLY A 47 -2.04 10.35 -22.80
CA GLY A 47 -1.98 10.87 -21.43
C GLY A 47 -2.64 9.98 -20.37
N ARG A 48 -3.28 8.86 -20.76
CA ARG A 48 -3.79 7.89 -19.78
C ARG A 48 -2.64 7.12 -19.13
N ILE A 49 -2.90 6.55 -17.96
CA ILE A 49 -1.93 5.73 -17.22
C ILE A 49 -2.33 4.27 -17.32
N GLU A 50 -1.38 3.41 -17.71
CA GLU A 50 -1.52 1.97 -17.68
C GLU A 50 -0.76 1.43 -16.47
N ALA A 51 -1.39 0.62 -15.62
CA ALA A 51 -0.73 -0.04 -14.48
C ALA A 51 -0.70 -1.55 -14.66
N ASN A 52 0.16 -2.24 -13.92
CA ASN A 52 0.17 -3.71 -13.92
C ASN A 52 -1.04 -4.28 -13.15
N ASP A 53 -1.47 -5.48 -13.55
CA ASP A 53 -2.70 -6.16 -13.10
C ASP A 53 -2.42 -7.41 -12.26
N SER A 54 -1.32 -7.43 -11.51
CA SER A 54 -0.94 -8.55 -10.64
C SER A 54 -1.83 -8.63 -9.40
N GLU A 55 -2.12 -9.83 -8.90
CA GLU A 55 -2.73 -9.99 -7.56
C GLU A 55 -1.71 -9.70 -6.45
N ASP A 56 -0.42 -9.85 -6.73
CA ASP A 56 0.67 -9.50 -5.83
C ASP A 56 1.29 -8.18 -6.30
N LEU A 57 0.77 -7.03 -5.86
CA LEU A 57 1.33 -5.72 -6.21
C LEU A 57 2.23 -5.15 -5.12
N TYR A 58 1.89 -5.39 -3.85
CA TYR A 58 2.60 -4.78 -2.74
C TYR A 58 2.44 -5.61 -1.47
N TRP A 59 3.55 -5.84 -0.77
CA TRP A 59 3.55 -6.44 0.56
C TRP A 59 4.57 -5.75 1.45
N ALA A 60 4.09 -5.29 2.61
CA ALA A 60 4.93 -4.75 3.67
C ALA A 60 4.44 -5.25 5.02
N ARG A 61 5.33 -5.23 6.01
CA ARG A 61 4.96 -5.52 7.40
C ARG A 61 5.57 -4.51 8.35
N THR A 62 4.90 -4.24 9.45
CA THR A 62 5.56 -3.61 10.60
C THR A 62 6.51 -4.63 11.22
N ALA A 63 7.66 -4.15 11.69
CA ALA A 63 8.57 -4.94 12.51
C ALA A 63 8.92 -4.12 13.75
N PRO A 64 8.94 -4.72 14.95
CA PRO A 64 9.45 -4.02 16.11
C PRO A 64 10.89 -3.55 15.82
N PRO A 65 11.26 -2.31 16.19
CA PRO A 65 12.59 -1.80 15.88
C PRO A 65 13.69 -2.70 16.46
N PRO A 66 14.78 -2.99 15.72
CA PRO A 66 15.78 -3.98 16.14
C PRO A 66 16.57 -3.61 17.40
N TRP A 67 16.51 -2.35 17.82
CA TRP A 67 17.14 -1.85 19.06
C TRP A 67 16.26 -1.96 20.30
N ARG A 68 14.97 -2.32 20.17
CA ARG A 68 14.08 -2.54 21.31
C ARG A 68 14.13 -4.00 21.75
N THR A 69 14.22 -4.21 23.06
CA THR A 69 14.18 -5.54 23.67
C THR A 69 12.75 -6.10 23.67
N ALA A 70 12.62 -7.43 23.71
CA ALA A 70 11.32 -8.09 23.79
C ALA A 70 10.47 -7.63 25.00
N GLY A 71 11.11 -7.25 26.11
CA GLY A 71 10.43 -6.70 27.29
C GLY A 71 9.88 -5.28 27.06
N GLU A 72 10.57 -4.44 26.31
CA GLU A 72 10.10 -3.10 25.94
C GLU A 72 8.95 -3.16 24.93
N VAL A 73 9.03 -4.09 23.97
CA VAL A 73 7.95 -4.38 23.00
C VAL A 73 6.70 -4.87 23.74
N ALA A 74 6.85 -5.76 24.74
CA ALA A 74 5.73 -6.28 25.52
C ALA A 74 5.11 -5.23 26.49
N ALA A 75 5.90 -4.27 26.97
CA ALA A 75 5.41 -3.17 27.81
C ALA A 75 4.66 -2.11 26.98
N MET A 76 4.95 -2.01 25.68
CA MET A 76 4.29 -1.15 24.73
C MET A 76 3.12 -1.89 24.08
N ASN A 77 1.93 -1.81 24.70
CA ASN A 77 0.67 -2.35 24.16
C ASN A 77 0.13 -1.60 22.91
N GLY A 78 0.98 -0.88 22.18
CA GLY A 78 0.60 -0.13 20.99
C GLY A 78 0.66 -0.97 19.70
N LEU A 79 -0.09 -0.59 18.68
CA LEU A 79 -0.11 -1.29 17.38
C LEU A 79 1.27 -1.29 16.70
N GLU A 80 2.14 -0.33 17.02
CA GLU A 80 3.49 -0.17 16.49
C GLU A 80 4.48 -1.29 16.88
N THR A 81 4.13 -2.13 17.85
CA THR A 81 4.96 -3.27 18.29
C THR A 81 4.45 -4.62 17.79
N ARG A 82 3.28 -4.63 17.15
CA ARG A 82 2.64 -5.84 16.60
C ARG A 82 3.07 -6.05 15.15
N GLU A 83 3.11 -7.31 14.72
CA GLU A 83 3.30 -7.64 13.31
C GLU A 83 1.98 -7.43 12.55
N ILE A 84 1.89 -6.29 11.87
CA ILE A 84 0.77 -5.90 11.02
C ILE A 84 1.26 -5.99 9.59
N ASN A 85 0.54 -6.72 8.75
CA ASN A 85 0.86 -6.83 7.33
C ASN A 85 -0.07 -5.91 6.53
N MET A 86 0.53 -5.25 5.54
CA MET A 86 -0.16 -4.52 4.49
C MET A 86 0.05 -5.30 3.19
N ASP A 87 -1.04 -5.70 2.56
CA ASP A 87 -1.00 -6.43 1.29
C ASP A 87 -1.93 -5.75 0.28
N ALA A 88 -1.53 -5.75 -0.98
CA ALA A 88 -2.27 -5.08 -2.02
C ALA A 88 -2.09 -5.75 -3.39
N GLY A 89 -3.18 -5.74 -4.17
CA GLY A 89 -3.29 -6.47 -5.42
C GLY A 89 -4.37 -5.92 -6.35
N TRP A 90 -4.32 -6.29 -7.62
CA TRP A 90 -5.39 -6.07 -8.59
C TRP A 90 -6.18 -7.37 -8.81
N TYR A 91 -7.48 -7.32 -8.55
CA TYR A 91 -8.38 -8.45 -8.71
C TYR A 91 -9.31 -8.20 -9.89
N GLY A 92 -9.21 -9.04 -10.92
CA GLY A 92 -9.97 -8.91 -12.17
C GLY A 92 -11.48 -8.72 -11.91
N GLY A 93 -12.05 -7.63 -12.44
CA GLY A 93 -13.47 -7.29 -12.27
C GLY A 93 -13.84 -6.62 -10.95
N GLN A 94 -12.93 -6.53 -9.98
CA GLN A 94 -13.14 -5.87 -8.68
C GLN A 94 -12.30 -4.60 -8.52
N GLY A 95 -11.10 -4.58 -9.10
CA GLY A 95 -10.19 -3.45 -9.04
C GLY A 95 -8.99 -3.71 -8.11
N PHE A 96 -8.33 -2.64 -7.69
CA PHE A 96 -7.30 -2.70 -6.67
C PHE A 96 -7.93 -3.00 -5.32
N ARG A 97 -7.25 -3.80 -4.51
CA ARG A 97 -7.61 -4.07 -3.12
C ARG A 97 -6.38 -3.84 -2.25
N VAL A 98 -6.60 -3.14 -1.14
CA VAL A 98 -5.64 -2.97 -0.05
C VAL A 98 -6.20 -3.70 1.16
N VAL A 99 -5.40 -4.51 1.85
CA VAL A 99 -5.81 -5.22 3.07
C VAL A 99 -4.81 -4.99 4.20
N VAL A 100 -5.34 -4.81 5.40
CA VAL A 100 -4.58 -4.83 6.64
C VAL A 100 -4.84 -6.13 7.37
N LEU A 101 -3.78 -6.84 7.69
CA LEU A 101 -3.81 -8.16 8.34
C LEU A 101 -3.13 -8.06 9.72
N ASP A 102 -3.77 -8.57 10.76
CA ASP A 102 -3.20 -8.54 12.12
C ASP A 102 -3.71 -9.74 12.96
N PRO A 103 -2.84 -10.72 13.30
CA PRO A 103 -1.39 -10.79 13.03
C PRO A 103 -0.99 -11.60 11.77
N GLY A 104 -1.93 -12.09 10.95
CA GLY A 104 -1.59 -12.98 9.84
C GLY A 104 -2.63 -13.00 8.72
N TRP A 105 -2.30 -13.71 7.63
CA TRP A 105 -3.04 -13.74 6.35
C TRP A 105 -4.54 -14.03 6.47
N GLU A 106 -4.95 -14.81 7.47
CA GLU A 106 -6.36 -15.17 7.72
C GLU A 106 -7.14 -14.11 8.52
N GLN A 107 -6.47 -13.08 9.05
CA GLN A 107 -7.07 -12.09 9.95
C GLN A 107 -7.11 -10.70 9.33
N ILE A 108 -8.00 -10.53 8.34
CA ILE A 108 -8.30 -9.23 7.73
C ILE A 108 -8.97 -8.33 8.77
N ARG A 109 -8.31 -7.21 9.09
CA ARG A 109 -8.85 -6.16 9.97
C ARG A 109 -9.60 -5.09 9.20
N ALA A 110 -9.04 -4.73 8.04
CA ALA A 110 -9.62 -3.74 7.16
C ALA A 110 -9.30 -4.12 5.72
N SER A 111 -10.21 -3.78 4.81
CA SER A 111 -9.97 -3.93 3.38
C SER A 111 -10.66 -2.83 2.61
N HIS A 112 -9.97 -2.27 1.62
CA HIS A 112 -10.50 -1.25 0.73
C HIS A 112 -10.37 -1.72 -0.70
N THR A 113 -11.43 -1.60 -1.49
CA THR A 113 -11.41 -1.95 -2.91
C THR A 113 -11.76 -0.73 -3.74
N THR A 114 -10.95 -0.43 -4.75
CA THR A 114 -11.17 0.70 -5.66
C THR A 114 -10.75 0.36 -7.09
N PRO A 115 -11.51 0.77 -8.12
CA PRO A 115 -11.06 0.70 -9.50
C PRO A 115 -10.13 1.86 -9.88
N ASP A 116 -9.82 2.79 -8.98
CA ASP A 116 -9.04 3.99 -9.26
C ASP A 116 -7.59 3.87 -8.74
N LEU A 117 -6.62 4.09 -9.62
CA LEU A 117 -5.19 4.00 -9.28
C LEU A 117 -4.76 5.10 -8.28
N HIS A 118 -5.31 6.31 -8.39
CA HIS A 118 -4.92 7.38 -7.47
C HIS A 118 -5.43 7.09 -6.05
N GLU A 119 -6.68 6.66 -5.93
CA GLU A 119 -7.28 6.25 -4.68
C GLU A 119 -6.53 5.06 -4.07
N PHE A 120 -6.17 4.06 -4.89
CA PHE A 120 -5.37 2.92 -4.44
C PHE A 120 -4.06 3.34 -3.76
N ILE A 121 -3.28 4.20 -4.43
CA ILE A 121 -2.00 4.70 -3.88
C ILE A 121 -2.24 5.54 -2.62
N ALA A 122 -3.22 6.44 -2.67
CA ALA A 122 -3.54 7.31 -1.53
C ALA A 122 -3.96 6.50 -0.30
N THR A 123 -4.81 5.49 -0.47
CA THR A 123 -5.26 4.61 0.62
C THR A 123 -4.09 3.82 1.20
N LEU A 124 -3.24 3.24 0.35
CA LEU A 124 -2.06 2.49 0.79
C LEU A 124 -1.13 3.35 1.67
N GLU A 125 -0.74 4.53 1.19
CA GLU A 125 0.11 5.47 1.93
C GLU A 125 -0.55 5.97 3.23
N ALA A 126 -1.85 6.31 3.16
CA ALA A 126 -2.60 6.83 4.29
C ALA A 126 -2.75 5.79 5.40
N TRP A 127 -3.04 4.53 5.06
CA TRP A 127 -3.18 3.46 6.04
C TRP A 127 -1.85 3.10 6.68
N MET A 128 -0.76 3.05 5.90
CA MET A 128 0.58 2.85 6.45
C MET A 128 0.93 3.92 7.48
N SER A 129 0.60 5.18 7.18
CA SER A 129 0.85 6.32 8.08
C SER A 129 -0.07 6.29 9.31
N LEU A 130 -1.35 5.94 9.13
CA LEU A 130 -2.31 5.79 10.24
C LEU A 130 -1.82 4.77 11.28
N ILE A 131 -1.28 3.64 10.82
CA ILE A 131 -0.81 2.55 11.67
C ILE A 131 0.43 2.97 12.45
N THR A 132 1.48 3.47 11.80
CA THR A 132 2.77 3.72 12.49
C THR A 132 2.85 5.09 13.15
N GLU A 133 2.19 6.12 12.63
CA GLU A 133 2.27 7.49 13.18
C GLU A 133 1.17 7.78 14.20
N ARG A 134 -0.01 7.17 14.03
CA ARG A 134 -1.16 7.41 14.93
C ARG A 134 -1.52 6.22 15.81
N GLY A 135 -0.90 5.06 15.59
CA GLY A 135 -1.18 3.84 16.35
C GLY A 135 -2.64 3.42 16.23
N LYS A 136 -3.22 3.50 15.03
CA LYS A 136 -4.63 3.14 14.76
C LYS A 136 -4.73 2.18 13.58
N LEU A 137 -5.70 1.27 13.64
CA LEU A 137 -6.11 0.50 12.47
C LEU A 137 -7.10 1.32 11.64
N PRO A 138 -7.07 1.19 10.29
CA PRO A 138 -8.09 1.78 9.44
C PRO A 138 -9.46 1.13 9.68
N GLU A 139 -10.51 1.90 9.39
CA GLU A 139 -11.89 1.42 9.35
C GLU A 139 -12.21 0.94 7.93
N SER A 140 -13.01 -0.12 7.83
CA SER A 140 -13.44 -0.75 6.57
C SER A 140 -14.48 0.08 5.82
#